data_AF-A0A918JMA8-F1
#
_entry.id   AF-A0A918JMA8-F1
#
_cell.length_a   1.000
_cell.length_b   1.000
_cell.length_c   1.000
_cell.angle_alpha   90.00
_cell.angle_beta   90.00
_cell.angle_gamma   90.00
#
_symmetry.space_group_name_H-M   'P 1'
#
loop_
_entity.id
_entity.type
_entity.pdbx_description
1 polymer ?
#
loop_
_entity_poly.entity_id
_entity_poly.type
_entity_poly.pdbx_seq_one_letter_code
_entity_poly.pdbx_strand_id
1 'polypeptide(L)'
;MLATDLSQLIIAQAAPEGAAGGLASFLPIILMFVVLYFMMIRPQMKRQKEHKAMVEALAKGDEVITSGGLLGKVSKVTDNYITIEVSELAEKPVEVLLQRGAVTNILPKGTIKSL
;
A
#
# COMPACT_ATOMS: atom_id res chain seq x y z
N MET A 1 16.86 31.85 -44.60
CA MET A 1 17.14 30.42 -44.37
C MET A 1 17.44 30.26 -42.89
N LEU A 2 16.65 29.46 -42.16
CA LEU A 2 16.77 29.08 -40.74
C LEU A 2 15.95 29.88 -39.69
N ALA A 3 14.62 29.82 -39.75
CA ALA A 3 13.79 30.14 -38.56
C ALA A 3 12.41 29.44 -38.49
N THR A 4 12.12 28.45 -39.34
CA THR A 4 10.77 27.87 -39.46
C THR A 4 10.60 26.42 -39.00
N ASP A 5 11.66 25.74 -38.53
CA ASP A 5 11.64 24.29 -38.22
C ASP A 5 11.50 23.93 -36.72
N LEU A 6 11.00 24.84 -35.87
CA LEU A 6 10.79 24.54 -34.45
C LEU A 6 9.32 24.51 -34.00
N SER A 7 8.37 24.90 -34.85
CA SER A 7 6.93 24.84 -34.54
C SER A 7 6.24 23.54 -34.96
N GLN A 8 6.91 22.68 -35.74
CA GLN A 8 6.35 21.42 -36.26
C GLN A 8 6.65 20.20 -35.37
N LEU A 9 7.48 20.34 -34.33
CA LEU A 9 7.85 19.25 -33.42
C LEU A 9 6.93 19.11 -32.18
N ILE A 10 5.90 19.95 -32.04
CA ILE A 10 4.94 19.93 -30.92
C ILE A 10 3.59 19.30 -31.34
N ILE A 11 3.55 18.51 -32.41
CA ILE A 11 2.40 17.61 -32.66
C ILE A 11 2.56 16.36 -31.79
N ALA A 12 2.45 16.55 -30.48
CA ALA A 12 1.79 15.59 -29.61
C ALA A 12 0.31 15.96 -29.62
N GLN A 13 -0.34 15.88 -30.79
CA GLN A 13 -1.79 16.03 -30.86
C GLN A 13 -2.41 14.81 -30.19
N ALA A 14 -2.85 15.04 -28.97
CA ALA A 14 -3.88 14.28 -28.30
C ALA A 14 -5.07 14.05 -29.24
N ALA A 15 -5.68 12.89 -29.04
CA ALA A 15 -6.93 12.33 -29.58
C ALA A 15 -7.79 13.23 -30.49
N PRO A 16 -8.38 12.65 -31.56
CA PRO A 16 -9.13 13.40 -32.57
C PRO A 16 -10.28 14.22 -31.96
N GLU A 17 -10.23 15.53 -32.19
CA GLU A 17 -11.34 16.46 -32.06
C GLU A 17 -12.41 16.12 -33.11
N GLY A 18 -13.27 15.17 -32.77
CA GLY A 18 -14.46 14.82 -33.52
C GLY A 18 -15.66 15.60 -32.98
N ALA A 19 -16.11 16.59 -33.74
CA ALA A 19 -17.37 17.29 -33.53
C ALA A 19 -18.56 16.31 -33.53
N ALA A 20 -19.02 15.89 -32.35
CA ALA A 20 -20.29 15.18 -32.17
C ALA A 20 -20.94 15.64 -30.86
N GLY A 21 -22.15 16.19 -30.96
CA GLY A 21 -22.79 17.01 -29.94
C GLY A 21 -23.05 16.36 -28.59
N GLY A 22 -23.11 17.22 -27.55
CA GLY A 22 -23.85 17.14 -26.28
C GLY A 22 -23.64 15.96 -25.33
N LEU A 23 -23.36 14.76 -25.84
CA LEU A 23 -23.18 13.49 -25.13
C LEU A 23 -21.91 12.77 -25.62
N ALA A 24 -21.62 12.85 -26.93
CA ALA A 24 -20.42 12.23 -27.49
C ALA A 24 -19.13 12.97 -27.06
N SER A 25 -19.22 14.27 -26.73
CA SER A 25 -18.12 15.05 -26.12
C SER A 25 -17.81 14.67 -24.67
N PHE A 26 -18.75 14.08 -23.93
CA PHE A 26 -18.51 13.55 -22.59
C PHE A 26 -17.98 12.11 -22.60
N LEU A 27 -18.07 11.42 -23.74
CA LEU A 27 -17.62 10.04 -23.89
C LEU A 27 -16.13 9.85 -23.56
N PRO A 28 -15.18 10.70 -24.02
CA PRO A 28 -13.77 10.58 -23.65
C PRO A 28 -13.52 10.81 -22.15
N ILE A 29 -14.23 11.77 -21.55
CA ILE A 29 -14.10 12.13 -20.13
C ILE A 29 -14.61 10.99 -19.25
N ILE A 30 -15.80 10.45 -19.55
CA ILE A 30 -16.39 9.33 -18.82
C ILE A 30 -15.50 8.08 -18.95
N LEU A 31 -14.98 7.79 -20.14
CA LEU A 31 -14.09 6.65 -20.38
C LEU A 31 -12.80 6.77 -19.55
N MET A 32 -12.21 7.97 -19.47
CA MET A 32 -11.05 8.23 -18.62
C MET A 32 -11.36 8.00 -17.13
N PHE A 33 -12.48 8.52 -16.63
CA PHE A 33 -12.91 8.27 -15.24
C PHE A 33 -13.13 6.79 -14.96
N VAL A 34 -13.73 6.05 -15.88
CA VAL A 34 -13.95 4.61 -15.74
C VAL A 34 -12.61 3.86 -15.64
N VAL A 35 -11.64 4.17 -16.50
CA VAL A 35 -10.31 3.52 -16.45
C VAL A 35 -9.58 3.85 -15.15
N LEU A 36 -9.53 5.12 -14.75
CA LEU A 36 -8.86 5.55 -13.51
C LEU A 36 -9.55 4.98 -12.26
N TYR A 37 -10.88 4.97 -12.23
CA TYR A 37 -11.68 4.35 -11.16
C TYR A 37 -11.35 2.86 -11.05
N PHE A 38 -11.40 2.14 -12.17
CA PHE A 38 -11.19 0.69 -12.17
C PHE A 38 -9.75 0.32 -11.81
N MET A 39 -8.78 1.13 -12.26
CA MET A 39 -7.36 0.91 -11.98
C MET A 39 -6.97 1.30 -10.55
N MET A 40 -7.66 2.21 -9.85
CA MET A 40 -7.27 2.60 -8.49
C MET A 40 -8.14 1.93 -7.41
N ILE A 41 -9.46 1.94 -7.56
CA ILE A 41 -10.39 1.48 -6.52
C ILE A 41 -10.37 -0.05 -6.37
N ARG A 42 -10.30 -0.78 -7.48
CA ARG A 42 -10.21 -2.25 -7.44
C ARG A 42 -8.94 -2.75 -6.73
N PRO A 43 -7.72 -2.28 -7.06
CA PRO A 43 -6.53 -2.72 -6.34
C PRO A 43 -6.45 -2.16 -4.92
N GLN A 44 -6.99 -0.97 -4.65
CA GLN A 44 -6.97 -0.43 -3.29
C GLN A 44 -7.85 -1.25 -2.34
N MET A 45 -9.03 -1.69 -2.78
CA MET A 45 -9.85 -2.62 -1.98
C MET A 45 -9.14 -3.96 -1.76
N LYS A 46 -8.41 -4.47 -2.75
CA LYS A 46 -7.62 -5.71 -2.61
C LYS A 46 -6.53 -5.55 -1.55
N ARG A 47 -5.74 -4.47 -1.62
CA ARG A 47 -4.68 -4.16 -0.63
C ARG A 47 -5.24 -3.95 0.77
N GLN A 48 -6.37 -3.26 0.92
CA GLN A 48 -7.01 -3.08 2.24
C GLN A 48 -7.51 -4.39 2.83
N LYS A 49 -8.08 -5.28 2.01
CA LYS A 49 -8.52 -6.62 2.45
C LYS A 49 -7.33 -7.49 2.83
N GLU A 50 -6.26 -7.47 2.05
CA GLU A 50 -5.02 -8.19 2.35
C GLU A 50 -4.39 -7.69 3.65
N HIS A 51 -4.32 -6.37 3.86
CA HIS A 51 -3.81 -5.79 5.12
C HIS A 51 -4.67 -6.18 6.32
N LYS A 52 -6.00 -6.12 6.19
CA LYS A 52 -6.91 -6.57 7.25
C LYS A 52 -6.73 -8.06 7.56
N ALA A 53 -6.66 -8.90 6.54
CA ALA A 53 -6.45 -10.34 6.70
C ALA A 53 -5.10 -10.66 7.36
N MET A 54 -4.02 -9.97 6.98
CA MET A 54 -2.72 -10.09 7.64
C MET A 54 -2.83 -9.69 9.10
N VAL A 55 -3.41 -8.52 9.39
CA VAL A 55 -3.58 -8.04 10.76
C VAL A 55 -4.42 -9.01 11.59
N GLU A 56 -5.45 -9.64 11.04
CA GLU A 56 -6.26 -10.67 11.70
C GLU A 56 -5.49 -11.97 11.93
N ALA A 57 -4.61 -12.35 11.01
CA ALA A 57 -3.77 -13.56 11.10
C ALA A 57 -2.68 -13.48 12.19
N LEU A 58 -2.47 -12.32 12.82
CA LEU A 58 -1.52 -12.16 13.92
C LEU A 58 -1.87 -13.05 15.12
N ALA A 59 -0.97 -13.97 15.45
CA ALA A 59 -1.06 -14.83 16.61
C ALA A 59 0.09 -14.61 17.60
N LYS A 60 -0.09 -15.13 18.82
CA LYS A 60 0.98 -15.12 19.82
C LYS A 60 2.15 -15.99 19.36
N GLY A 61 3.36 -15.47 19.55
CA GLY A 61 4.61 -16.11 19.17
C GLY A 61 5.00 -15.92 17.71
N ASP A 62 4.25 -15.15 16.94
CA ASP A 62 4.68 -14.75 15.60
C ASP A 62 5.77 -13.66 15.68
N GLU A 63 6.65 -13.66 14.71
CA GLU A 63 7.67 -12.63 14.57
C GLU A 63 7.12 -11.57 13.62
N VAL A 64 7.25 -10.29 13.97
CA VAL A 64 6.63 -9.20 13.22
C VAL A 64 7.62 -8.10 12.94
N ILE A 65 7.44 -7.45 11.79
CA ILE A 65 8.12 -6.22 11.44
C ILE A 65 7.09 -5.09 11.52
N THR A 66 7.36 -4.13 12.39
CA THR A 66 6.55 -2.92 12.52
C THR A 66 6.88 -1.89 11.43
N SER A 67 6.02 -0.90 11.23
CA SER A 67 6.22 0.18 10.25
C SER A 67 7.49 1.00 10.48
N GLY A 68 8.03 1.02 11.71
CA GLY A 68 9.30 1.66 12.06
C GLY A 68 10.54 0.80 11.83
N GLY A 69 10.39 -0.42 11.27
CA GLY A 69 11.49 -1.36 11.09
C GLY A 69 11.89 -2.10 12.38
N LEU A 70 11.15 -1.95 13.49
CA LEU A 70 11.40 -2.76 14.68
C LEU A 70 10.93 -4.19 14.44
N LEU A 71 11.81 -5.13 14.76
CA LEU A 71 11.52 -6.56 14.78
C LEU A 71 11.26 -6.99 16.21
N GLY A 72 10.30 -7.89 16.38
CA GLY A 72 9.98 -8.43 17.69
C GLY A 72 9.05 -9.63 17.62
N LYS A 73 8.89 -10.30 18.76
CA LYS A 73 8.01 -11.46 18.91
C LYS A 73 6.71 -11.03 19.59
N VAL A 74 5.56 -11.47 19.09
CA VAL A 74 4.26 -11.14 19.66
C VAL A 74 4.06 -11.89 20.99
N SER A 75 3.99 -11.15 22.10
CA SER A 75 3.70 -11.68 23.45
C SER A 75 2.18 -11.75 23.70
N LYS A 76 1.46 -10.69 23.30
CA LYS A 76 0.01 -10.57 23.53
C LYS A 76 -0.69 -9.95 22.32
N VAL A 77 -1.88 -10.47 22.03
CA VAL A 77 -2.75 -9.98 20.96
C VAL A 77 -4.09 -9.58 21.56
N THR A 78 -4.55 -8.37 21.23
CA THR A 78 -5.87 -7.81 21.55
C THR A 78 -6.49 -7.28 20.26
N ASP A 79 -7.75 -6.86 20.26
CA ASP A 79 -8.47 -6.44 19.03
C ASP A 79 -7.86 -5.21 18.33
N ASN A 80 -7.42 -4.21 19.10
CA ASN A 80 -6.86 -2.97 18.53
C ASN A 80 -5.33 -2.87 18.70
N TYR A 81 -4.76 -3.59 19.66
CA TYR A 81 -3.37 -3.47 20.08
C TYR A 81 -2.69 -4.82 20.21
N ILE A 82 -1.39 -4.85 19.98
CA ILE A 82 -0.52 -6.00 20.23
C ILE A 82 0.65 -5.56 21.11
N THR A 83 1.12 -6.48 21.94
CA THR A 83 2.34 -6.33 22.72
C THR A 83 3.42 -7.17 22.07
N ILE A 84 4.50 -6.53 21.65
CA ILE A 84 5.68 -7.21 21.10
C ILE A 84 6.85 -7.08 22.05
N GLU A 85 7.66 -8.12 22.08
CA GLU A 85 8.94 -8.16 22.76
C GLU A 85 10.03 -7.86 21.73
N VAL A 86 10.73 -6.73 21.90
CA VAL A 86 11.72 -6.22 20.92
C VAL A 86 13.14 -6.61 21.32
N SER A 87 13.43 -6.63 22.62
CA SER A 87 14.75 -6.94 23.15
C SER A 87 14.66 -7.38 24.60
N GLU A 88 15.67 -8.10 25.09
CA GLU A 88 15.83 -8.47 26.48
C GLU A 88 16.93 -7.61 27.09
N LEU A 89 16.60 -6.77 28.08
CA LEU A 89 17.58 -5.95 28.79
C LEU A 89 17.73 -6.46 30.22
N ALA A 90 18.91 -6.98 30.55
CA ALA A 90 19.25 -7.48 31.89
C ALA A 90 18.18 -8.44 32.46
N GLU A 91 17.83 -9.46 31.66
CA GLU A 91 16.86 -10.53 32.00
C GLU A 91 15.39 -10.09 32.09
N LYS A 92 15.08 -8.83 31.75
CA LYS A 92 13.69 -8.36 31.64
C LYS A 92 13.31 -8.15 30.18
N PRO A 93 12.19 -8.73 29.72
CA PRO A 93 11.69 -8.51 28.37
C PRO A 93 11.22 -7.06 28.23
N VAL A 94 11.72 -6.36 27.21
CA VAL A 94 11.25 -5.02 26.84
C VAL A 94 10.01 -5.20 25.97
N GLU A 95 8.85 -5.04 26.59
CA GLU A 95 7.55 -5.10 25.93
C GLU A 95 7.12 -3.71 25.43
N VAL A 96 6.70 -3.65 24.16
CA VAL A 96 6.17 -2.43 23.53
C VAL A 96 4.75 -2.70 23.08
N LEU A 97 3.83 -1.81 23.44
CA LEU A 97 2.45 -1.84 22.97
C LEU A 97 2.34 -1.00 21.69
N LEU A 98 1.81 -1.61 20.63
CA LEU A 98 1.54 -0.92 19.38
C LEU A 98 0.18 -1.29 18.81
N GLN A 99 -0.33 -0.45 17.91
CA GLN A 99 -1.56 -0.73 17.20
C GLN A 99 -1.35 -1.89 16.24
N ARG A 100 -2.36 -2.74 16.12
CA ARG A 100 -2.38 -3.87 15.17
C ARG A 100 -2.07 -3.46 13.73
N GLY A 101 -2.61 -2.33 13.29
CA GLY A 101 -2.40 -1.81 11.94
C GLY A 101 -0.98 -1.33 11.63
N ALA A 102 -0.11 -1.19 12.65
CA ALA A 102 1.28 -0.80 12.50
C ALA A 102 2.21 -1.98 12.16
N VAL A 103 1.68 -3.22 12.12
CA VAL A 103 2.44 -4.36 11.61
C VAL A 103 2.44 -4.31 10.10
N THR A 104 3.63 -4.41 9.51
CA THR A 104 3.82 -4.35 8.06
C THR A 104 3.98 -5.74 7.46
N ASN A 105 4.66 -6.64 8.17
CA ASN A 105 4.89 -8.02 7.75
C ASN A 105 4.86 -8.97 8.95
N ILE A 106 4.38 -10.17 8.70
CA ILE A 106 4.43 -11.31 9.62
C ILE A 106 5.45 -12.29 9.09
N LEU A 107 6.40 -12.67 9.95
CA LEU A 107 7.41 -13.66 9.65
C LEU A 107 7.04 -14.98 10.34
N PRO A 108 7.28 -16.12 9.67
CA PRO A 108 7.18 -17.42 10.30
C PRO A 108 8.22 -17.52 11.42
N LYS A 109 7.87 -18.29 12.45
CA LYS A 109 8.64 -18.41 13.70
C LYS A 109 10.08 -18.87 13.42
N GLY A 110 11.06 -18.20 14.02
CA GLY A 110 12.48 -18.56 13.91
C GLY A 110 13.26 -17.83 12.82
N THR A 111 12.66 -16.88 12.11
CA THR A 111 13.33 -16.08 11.07
C THR A 111 14.32 -15.09 11.70
N ILE A 112 13.95 -14.48 12.83
CA ILE A 112 14.81 -13.54 13.58
C ILE A 112 16.05 -14.25 14.15
N LYS A 113 15.98 -15.55 14.46
CA LYS A 113 17.14 -16.33 14.92
C LYS A 113 18.14 -16.68 13.81
N SER A 114 17.77 -16.47 12.55
CA SER A 114 18.59 -16.80 11.38
C SER A 114 19.27 -15.58 10.73
N LEU A 115 18.98 -14.37 11.23
CA LEU A 115 19.67 -13.12 10.89
C LEU A 115 20.85 -12.91 11.84
#